data_AF-A0A128A3X5-F1
#
_entry.id   AF-A0A128A3X5-F1
#
_cell.length_a   1.000
_cell.length_b   1.000
_cell.length_c   1.000
_cell.angle_alpha   90.00
_cell.angle_beta   90.00
_cell.angle_gamma   90.00
#
_symmetry.space_group_name_H-M   'P 1'
#
loop_
_entity.id
_entity.type
_entity.pdbx_description
1 polymer ?
#
loop_
_entity_poly.entity_id
_entity_poly.type
_entity_poly.pdbx_seq_one_letter_code
_entity_poly.pdbx_strand_id
1 'polypeptide(L)'
;MKHILLVILTALLTSSFLQFDNAQADSKPNLVPHWVKHNALWWSQGEISDDDFINGMRWLVENRIIPVEDLVETVDSSTMPDSVKKIAYSWSQGNLPDEEFVHGMEYLIKNGIIELDDNFVSKVTQERLDQASVRNETKKSVIIIPVFTASAYSEHEFYSYYEGQCDSNCLTSIIYTQIPLGYTASGKAVDVLQSLGYYTLTDINVDKNPGILLQYDKVIVLHNEYVTQKEFDAITTHPHVVYLYPNALYGKISVDYNANTMTLVRGHNYPDLTIRNGFDWKFDNSQFEYDTQCSNWKFHNVTNGIMLDCYPENHLENNVKLLKAIKNY
;
A
#
# COMPACT_ATOMS: atom_id res chain seq x y z
N MET A 1 11.79 -62.27 -62.70
CA MET A 1 10.70 -62.90 -61.93
C MET A 1 10.17 -61.88 -60.92
N LYS A 2 8.86 -61.62 -60.95
CA LYS A 2 7.92 -61.20 -59.88
C LYS A 2 8.48 -60.29 -58.75
N HIS A 3 8.09 -59.02 -58.63
CA HIS A 3 6.82 -58.46 -58.13
C HIS A 3 6.38 -58.89 -56.70
N ILE A 4 5.96 -57.86 -55.93
CA ILE A 4 5.08 -57.81 -54.72
C ILE A 4 5.81 -57.79 -53.36
N LEU A 5 5.43 -57.05 -52.29
CA LEU A 5 4.76 -55.77 -51.97
C LEU A 5 4.64 -55.75 -50.41
N LEU A 6 4.34 -54.60 -49.80
CA LEU A 6 3.74 -54.36 -48.46
C LEU A 6 4.73 -54.20 -47.28
N VAL A 7 5.06 -52.99 -46.79
CA VAL A 7 4.29 -51.95 -46.04
C VAL A 7 3.80 -52.43 -44.67
N ILE A 8 4.32 -51.82 -43.59
CA ILE A 8 3.68 -51.34 -42.34
C ILE A 8 4.77 -50.51 -41.62
N LEU A 9 4.78 -49.18 -41.76
CA LEU A 9 4.18 -48.19 -40.85
C LEU A 9 4.78 -48.22 -39.42
N THR A 10 5.95 -47.61 -39.22
CA THR A 10 6.35 -47.09 -37.90
C THR A 10 6.17 -45.58 -37.91
N ALA A 11 5.18 -45.12 -37.16
CA ALA A 11 4.85 -43.70 -37.00
C ALA A 11 6.07 -42.93 -36.46
N LEU A 12 6.45 -41.89 -37.20
CA LEU A 12 7.28 -40.79 -36.72
C LEU A 12 6.48 -40.03 -35.66
N LEU A 13 6.73 -40.31 -34.38
CA LEU A 13 6.39 -39.37 -33.32
C LEU A 13 7.53 -38.34 -33.24
N THR A 14 7.40 -37.29 -34.03
CA THR A 14 8.05 -36.02 -33.73
C THR A 14 7.43 -35.52 -32.42
N SER A 15 8.06 -35.81 -31.29
CA SER A 15 7.80 -35.05 -30.08
C SER A 15 8.39 -33.66 -30.31
N SER A 16 7.52 -32.77 -30.78
CA SER A 16 7.70 -31.33 -30.70
C SER A 16 8.16 -31.02 -29.29
N PHE A 17 9.42 -30.60 -29.14
CA PHE A 17 9.85 -29.88 -27.96
C PHE A 17 8.99 -28.61 -27.93
N LEU A 18 7.91 -28.64 -27.16
CA LEU A 18 7.26 -27.42 -26.71
C LEU A 18 8.30 -26.75 -25.80
N GLN A 19 9.00 -25.80 -26.40
CA GLN A 19 9.74 -24.78 -25.69
C GLN A 19 8.69 -24.04 -24.87
N PHE A 20 8.59 -24.38 -23.59
CA PHE A 20 7.93 -23.53 -22.63
C PHE A 20 8.80 -22.29 -22.52
N ASP A 21 8.53 -21.32 -23.40
CA ASP A 21 8.94 -19.95 -23.14
C ASP A 21 8.26 -19.58 -21.83
N ASN A 22 9.08 -19.48 -20.78
CA ASN A 22 8.73 -18.76 -19.57
C ASN A 22 8.35 -17.35 -20.03
N ALA A 23 7.04 -17.12 -20.18
CA ALA A 23 6.48 -15.79 -20.16
C ALA A 23 6.67 -15.27 -18.74
N GLN A 24 7.90 -14.84 -18.45
CA GLN A 24 8.17 -13.86 -17.44
C GLN A 24 7.34 -12.65 -17.86
N ALA A 25 6.20 -12.47 -17.20
CA ALA A 25 5.49 -11.22 -17.26
C ALA A 25 6.46 -10.18 -16.71
N ASP A 26 7.12 -9.45 -17.62
CA ASP A 26 7.76 -8.19 -17.31
C ASP A 26 6.64 -7.28 -16.78
N SER A 27 6.46 -7.30 -15.46
CA SER A 27 5.81 -6.20 -14.77
C SER A 27 6.75 -5.02 -14.94
N LYS A 28 6.57 -4.28 -16.04
CA LYS A 28 7.15 -2.95 -16.19
C LYS A 28 6.86 -2.23 -14.86
N PRO A 29 7.87 -1.76 -14.11
CA PRO A 29 7.60 -1.04 -12.88
C PRO A 29 6.65 0.11 -13.25
N ASN A 30 5.48 0.17 -12.61
CA ASN A 30 4.51 1.22 -12.89
C ASN A 30 5.25 2.55 -12.77
N LEU A 31 5.26 3.29 -13.89
CA LEU A 31 6.04 4.51 -14.03
C LEU A 31 5.64 5.51 -12.94
N VAL A 32 4.36 5.50 -12.58
CA VAL A 32 3.76 6.32 -11.54
C VAL A 32 3.29 5.44 -10.37
N PRO A 33 3.65 5.76 -9.11
CA PRO A 33 3.14 5.02 -7.96
C PRO A 33 1.61 5.08 -7.86
N HIS A 34 1.01 3.99 -7.42
CA HIS A 34 -0.44 3.88 -7.26
C HIS A 34 -1.06 4.94 -6.35
N TRP A 35 -0.35 5.42 -5.32
CA TRP A 35 -0.86 6.47 -4.45
C TRP A 35 -1.08 7.81 -5.18
N VAL A 36 -0.24 8.15 -6.16
CA VAL A 36 -0.43 9.37 -6.97
C VAL A 36 -1.73 9.26 -7.78
N LYS A 37 -1.98 8.05 -8.30
CA LYS A 37 -3.22 7.71 -9.03
C LYS A 37 -4.45 7.80 -8.13
N HIS A 38 -4.28 7.52 -6.85
CA HIS A 38 -5.31 7.69 -5.85
C HIS A 38 -5.62 9.16 -5.54
N ASN A 39 -4.58 9.96 -5.33
CA ASN A 39 -4.74 11.39 -5.11
C ASN A 39 -5.41 12.06 -6.33
N ALA A 40 -5.11 11.59 -7.55
CA ALA A 40 -5.80 12.04 -8.75
C ALA A 40 -7.32 11.76 -8.74
N LEU A 41 -7.74 10.58 -8.25
CA LEU A 41 -9.16 10.24 -8.11
C LEU A 41 -9.83 11.18 -7.09
N TRP A 42 -9.30 11.26 -5.88
CA TRP A 42 -9.85 12.09 -4.81
C TRP A 42 -9.91 13.56 -5.20
N TRP A 43 -8.85 14.06 -5.83
CA TRP A 43 -8.79 15.43 -6.29
C TRP A 43 -9.86 15.71 -7.35
N SER A 44 -10.05 14.77 -8.28
CA SER A 44 -11.08 14.91 -9.31
C SER A 44 -12.50 14.86 -8.77
N GLN A 45 -12.70 14.22 -7.61
CA GLN A 45 -13.98 14.16 -6.89
C GLN A 45 -14.16 15.33 -5.92
N GLY A 46 -13.13 16.14 -5.69
CA GLY A 46 -13.14 17.26 -4.75
C GLY A 46 -12.89 16.86 -3.29
N GLU A 47 -12.43 15.64 -3.04
CA GLU A 47 -12.15 15.08 -1.71
C GLU A 47 -10.82 15.59 -1.12
N ILE A 48 -9.88 16.01 -1.98
CA ILE A 48 -8.64 16.69 -1.58
C ILE A 48 -8.45 17.99 -2.36
N SER A 49 -7.67 18.91 -1.80
CA SER A 49 -7.47 20.24 -2.37
C SER A 49 -6.56 20.22 -3.61
N ASP A 50 -6.57 21.30 -4.39
CA ASP A 50 -5.63 21.47 -5.51
C ASP A 50 -4.17 21.40 -5.01
N ASP A 51 -3.87 21.95 -3.84
CA ASP A 51 -2.55 21.90 -3.20
C ASP A 51 -2.11 20.46 -2.88
N ASP A 52 -3.03 19.62 -2.38
CA ASP A 52 -2.75 18.21 -2.07
C ASP A 52 -2.41 17.39 -3.33
N PHE A 53 -3.11 17.66 -4.43
CA PHE A 53 -2.81 17.04 -5.72
C PHE A 53 -1.47 17.54 -6.30
N ILE A 54 -1.19 18.84 -6.21
CA ILE A 54 0.06 19.46 -6.66
C ILE A 54 1.26 18.88 -5.90
N ASN A 55 1.13 18.57 -4.60
CA ASN A 55 2.18 17.88 -3.84
C ASN A 55 2.51 16.49 -4.41
N GLY A 56 1.49 15.75 -4.89
CA GLY A 56 1.70 14.50 -5.61
C GLY A 56 2.49 14.69 -6.91
N MET A 57 2.20 15.74 -7.66
CA MET A 57 2.92 16.08 -8.89
C MET A 57 4.37 16.50 -8.62
N ARG A 58 4.62 17.28 -7.56
CA ARG A 58 5.98 17.65 -7.14
C ARG A 58 6.83 16.42 -6.83
N TRP A 59 6.28 15.46 -6.10
CA TRP A 59 6.99 14.22 -5.79
C TRP A 59 7.40 13.46 -7.06
N LEU A 60 6.54 13.43 -8.08
CA LEU A 60 6.87 12.81 -9.36
C LEU A 60 8.02 13.52 -10.09
N VAL A 61 8.09 14.85 -10.00
CA VAL A 61 9.20 15.64 -10.56
C VAL A 61 10.50 15.34 -9.81
N GLU A 62 10.49 15.39 -8.47
CA GLU A 62 11.68 15.15 -7.63
C GLU A 62 12.28 13.75 -7.83
N ASN A 63 11.42 12.74 -8.03
CA ASN A 63 11.85 11.37 -8.27
C ASN A 63 12.11 11.07 -9.77
N ARG A 64 12.16 12.11 -10.61
CA ARG A 64 12.46 12.05 -12.05
C ARG A 64 11.50 11.15 -12.85
N ILE A 65 10.27 11.02 -12.38
CA ILE A 65 9.20 10.34 -13.10
C ILE A 65 8.57 11.30 -14.11
N ILE A 66 8.36 12.55 -13.72
CA ILE A 66 8.07 13.65 -14.64
C ILE A 66 9.40 14.37 -14.94
N PRO A 67 9.94 14.27 -16.17
CA PRO A 67 11.23 14.85 -16.53
C PRO A 67 11.09 16.35 -16.85
N VAL A 68 11.08 17.20 -15.83
CA VAL A 68 11.09 18.67 -16.01
C VAL A 68 12.53 19.16 -15.99
N GLU A 69 13.17 19.24 -17.17
CA GLU A 69 14.57 19.66 -17.27
C GLU A 69 14.76 21.18 -17.19
N ASP A 70 13.74 22.00 -17.49
CA ASP A 70 13.77 23.46 -17.38
C ASP A 70 12.35 24.01 -17.14
N LEU A 71 12.16 24.81 -16.09
CA LEU A 71 10.92 25.58 -15.88
C LEU A 71 10.96 26.82 -16.78
N VAL A 72 9.98 26.99 -17.67
CA VAL A 72 9.82 28.21 -18.47
C VAL A 72 8.97 29.21 -17.68
N GLU A 73 9.38 30.48 -17.68
CA GLU A 73 8.75 31.56 -16.92
C GLU A 73 7.25 31.76 -17.24
N THR A 74 6.49 31.81 -16.13
CA THR A 74 5.22 32.51 -15.83
C THR A 74 4.25 32.80 -16.98
N VAL A 75 3.08 32.16 -16.90
CA VAL A 75 1.80 32.74 -17.36
C VAL A 75 0.89 32.86 -16.14
N ASP A 76 0.45 34.08 -15.86
CA ASP A 76 -0.46 34.40 -14.78
C ASP A 76 -1.84 33.78 -15.05
N SER A 77 -2.18 32.70 -14.34
CA SER A 77 -3.58 32.31 -14.15
C SER A 77 -3.79 31.57 -12.83
N SER A 78 -4.37 32.28 -11.87
CA SER A 78 -4.96 31.71 -10.67
C SER A 78 -6.11 30.76 -11.03
N THR A 79 -6.09 29.55 -10.46
CA THR A 79 -7.07 28.44 -10.48
C THR A 79 -6.83 27.31 -11.50
N MET A 80 -6.81 26.08 -10.97
CA MET A 80 -6.59 24.87 -11.74
C MET A 80 -7.79 24.58 -12.67
N PRO A 81 -7.60 24.40 -13.99
CA PRO A 81 -8.71 24.18 -14.90
C PRO A 81 -9.44 22.85 -14.65
N ASP A 82 -10.77 22.87 -14.73
CA ASP A 82 -11.63 21.67 -14.61
C ASP A 82 -11.27 20.55 -15.61
N SER A 83 -10.68 20.91 -16.76
CA SER A 83 -10.20 19.94 -17.74
C SER A 83 -9.10 19.04 -17.16
N VAL A 84 -8.26 19.57 -16.27
CA VAL A 84 -7.19 18.80 -15.62
C VAL A 84 -7.78 17.78 -14.63
N LYS A 85 -8.83 18.15 -13.88
CA LYS A 85 -9.57 17.21 -13.01
C LYS A 85 -10.17 16.05 -13.79
N LYS A 86 -10.69 16.29 -15.00
CA LYS A 86 -11.22 15.24 -15.87
C LYS A 86 -10.12 14.29 -16.37
N ILE A 87 -8.92 14.80 -16.66
CA ILE A 87 -7.76 14.00 -17.06
C ILE A 87 -7.31 13.13 -15.87
N ALA A 88 -7.21 13.71 -14.67
CA ALA A 88 -6.88 13.01 -13.44
C ALA A 88 -7.88 11.89 -13.11
N TYR A 89 -9.19 12.17 -13.25
CA TYR A 89 -10.23 11.15 -13.11
C TYR A 89 -10.05 10.02 -14.12
N SER A 90 -9.94 10.35 -15.42
CA SER A 90 -9.77 9.36 -16.49
C SER A 90 -8.55 8.46 -16.26
N TRP A 91 -7.42 9.07 -15.86
CA TRP A 91 -6.21 8.35 -15.50
C TRP A 91 -6.44 7.44 -14.31
N SER A 92 -7.04 7.93 -13.22
CA SER A 92 -7.31 7.12 -12.03
C SER A 92 -8.13 5.87 -12.30
N GLN A 93 -9.07 5.94 -13.26
CA GLN A 93 -9.92 4.83 -13.68
C GLN A 93 -9.20 3.85 -14.63
N GLY A 94 -7.93 4.09 -14.97
CA GLY A 94 -7.16 3.26 -15.90
C GLY A 94 -7.48 3.51 -17.38
N ASN A 95 -8.29 4.54 -17.68
CA ASN A 95 -8.64 4.90 -19.06
C ASN A 95 -7.56 5.76 -19.74
N LEU A 96 -6.56 6.23 -18.97
CA LEU A 96 -5.36 6.89 -19.47
C LEU A 96 -4.13 6.08 -19.04
N PRO A 97 -3.16 5.81 -19.93
CA PRO A 97 -1.88 5.22 -19.55
C PRO A 97 -1.02 6.17 -18.70
N ASP A 98 -0.18 5.61 -17.83
CA ASP A 98 0.70 6.40 -16.95
C ASP A 98 1.64 7.32 -17.73
N GLU A 99 2.18 6.88 -18.87
CA GLU A 99 3.05 7.68 -19.73
C GLU A 99 2.35 8.92 -20.30
N GLU A 100 1.08 8.76 -20.69
CA GLU A 100 0.27 9.86 -21.24
C GLU A 100 -0.11 10.85 -20.14
N PHE A 101 -0.43 10.34 -18.94
CA PHE A 101 -0.64 11.18 -17.76
C PHE A 101 0.63 11.97 -17.41
N VAL A 102 1.78 11.30 -17.34
CA VAL A 102 3.09 11.92 -17.02
C VAL A 102 3.43 13.03 -18.01
N HIS A 103 3.33 12.78 -19.32
CA HIS A 103 3.57 13.81 -20.34
C HIS A 103 2.58 14.98 -20.23
N GLY A 104 1.32 14.69 -19.91
CA GLY A 104 0.31 15.72 -19.66
C GLY A 104 0.68 16.61 -18.47
N MET A 105 1.09 16.02 -17.35
CA MET A 105 1.51 16.76 -16.16
C MET A 105 2.80 17.55 -16.41
N GLU A 106 3.78 16.95 -17.10
CA GLU A 106 5.01 17.62 -17.54
C GLU A 106 4.68 18.90 -18.33
N TYR A 107 3.76 18.80 -19.29
CA TYR A 107 3.30 19.94 -20.08
C TYR A 107 2.64 21.01 -19.20
N LEU A 108 1.72 20.63 -18.32
CA LEU A 108 1.02 21.58 -17.46
C LEU A 108 1.97 22.32 -16.51
N ILE A 109 2.99 21.63 -16.00
CA ILE A 109 4.04 22.21 -15.15
C ILE A 109 4.92 23.16 -15.97
N LYS A 110 5.42 22.72 -17.14
CA LYS A 110 6.29 23.54 -18.01
C LYS A 110 5.62 24.84 -18.50
N ASN A 111 4.30 24.83 -18.64
CA ASN A 111 3.54 25.99 -19.11
C ASN A 111 2.95 26.82 -17.95
N GLY A 112 3.33 26.55 -16.70
CA GLY A 112 2.89 27.33 -15.53
C GLY A 112 1.40 27.17 -15.18
N ILE A 113 0.71 26.18 -15.77
CA ILE A 113 -0.69 25.88 -15.42
C ILE A 113 -0.75 25.21 -14.05
N ILE A 114 0.21 24.32 -13.78
CA ILE A 114 0.51 23.80 -12.44
C ILE A 114 1.76 24.54 -11.95
N GLU A 115 1.57 25.48 -11.04
CA GLU A 115 2.68 26.13 -10.36
C GLU A 115 3.21 25.20 -9.26
N LEU A 116 4.45 24.76 -9.44
CA LEU A 116 5.21 24.14 -8.38
C LEU A 116 5.90 25.26 -7.60
N ASP A 117 5.20 25.94 -6.69
CA ASP A 117 5.81 27.01 -5.89
C ASP A 117 6.93 26.44 -4.99
N ASP A 118 8.17 26.87 -5.24
CA ASP A 118 9.35 26.54 -4.45
C ASP A 118 9.20 26.93 -2.96
N ASN A 119 8.33 27.90 -2.63
CA ASN A 119 8.06 28.35 -1.26
C ASN A 119 6.91 27.59 -0.58
N PHE A 120 6.18 26.76 -1.30
CA PHE A 120 5.08 25.95 -0.80
C PHE A 120 5.50 24.49 -0.56
N VAL A 121 6.77 24.25 -0.28
CA VAL A 121 7.11 23.22 0.70
C VAL A 121 6.62 23.83 2.00
N SER A 122 5.39 23.49 2.42
CA SER A 122 4.90 23.84 3.77
C SER A 122 6.09 23.77 4.73
N LYS A 123 6.35 24.80 5.54
CA LYS A 123 7.50 24.80 6.47
C LYS A 123 7.60 23.50 7.30
N VAL A 124 6.47 22.79 7.43
CA VAL A 124 6.36 21.46 8.01
C VAL A 124 7.05 20.37 7.17
N THR A 125 7.04 20.42 5.83
CA THR A 125 7.68 19.45 4.92
C THR A 125 9.21 19.51 4.92
N GLN A 126 9.85 20.69 4.93
CA GLN A 126 11.33 20.72 5.04
C GLN A 126 11.78 20.25 6.43
N GLU A 127 11.11 20.71 7.50
CA GLU A 127 11.38 20.22 8.85
C GLU A 127 11.11 18.72 9.01
N ARG A 128 10.03 18.19 8.41
CA ARG A 128 9.73 16.76 8.35
C ARG A 128 10.79 15.98 7.58
N LEU A 129 11.23 16.47 6.43
CA LEU A 129 12.28 15.81 5.65
C LEU A 129 13.59 15.79 6.44
N ASP A 130 14.00 16.91 7.02
CA ASP A 130 15.24 16.97 7.80
C ASP A 130 15.19 16.10 9.07
N GLN A 131 14.05 16.08 9.76
CA GLN A 131 13.93 15.42 11.07
C GLN A 131 13.45 13.98 11.03
N ALA A 132 12.68 13.57 10.01
CA ALA A 132 12.00 12.28 9.96
C ALA A 132 12.30 11.44 8.70
N SER A 133 12.92 12.01 7.66
CA SER A 133 13.34 11.24 6.48
C SER A 133 14.38 10.20 6.83
N VAL A 134 14.28 9.04 6.18
CA VAL A 134 15.25 7.94 6.28
C VAL A 134 16.05 7.74 4.99
N ARG A 135 15.89 8.63 3.98
CA ARG A 135 16.55 8.49 2.67
C ARG A 135 18.08 8.40 2.72
N ASN A 136 18.69 9.01 3.72
CA ASN A 136 20.14 9.03 3.92
C ASN A 136 20.60 8.10 5.05
N GLU A 137 19.69 7.30 5.62
CA GLU A 137 20.03 6.36 6.69
C GLU A 137 20.68 5.11 6.11
N THR A 138 21.66 4.57 6.84
CA THR A 138 22.30 3.30 6.48
C THR A 138 21.45 2.09 6.89
N LYS A 139 20.64 2.25 7.95
CA LYS A 139 19.70 1.23 8.44
C LYS A 139 18.43 1.24 7.61
N LYS A 140 18.02 0.06 7.15
CA LYS A 140 16.83 -0.11 6.30
C LYS A 140 15.61 -0.29 7.17
N SER A 141 14.60 0.55 6.95
CA SER A 141 13.30 0.45 7.61
C SER A 141 12.22 0.16 6.57
N VAL A 142 11.32 -0.76 6.87
CA VAL A 142 10.21 -1.16 5.98
C VAL A 142 8.86 -0.97 6.64
N ILE A 143 7.87 -0.49 5.89
CA ILE A 143 6.46 -0.51 6.29
C ILE A 143 5.75 -1.71 5.64
N ILE A 144 4.86 -2.37 6.39
CA ILE A 144 4.00 -3.43 5.87
C ILE A 144 2.64 -2.83 5.52
N ILE A 145 2.31 -2.83 4.23
CA ILE A 145 1.06 -2.31 3.66
C ILE A 145 -0.05 -3.35 3.87
N PRO A 146 -1.19 -2.99 4.50
CA PRO A 146 -2.22 -3.93 4.94
C PRO A 146 -3.27 -4.22 3.84
N VAL A 147 -2.88 -4.91 2.77
CA VAL A 147 -3.77 -5.25 1.63
C VAL A 147 -4.89 -6.21 2.05
N PHE A 148 -4.61 -7.17 2.92
CA PHE A 148 -5.65 -8.08 3.44
C PHE A 148 -6.68 -7.32 4.26
N THR A 149 -6.23 -6.36 5.07
CA THR A 149 -7.16 -5.53 5.83
C THR A 149 -8.00 -4.66 4.89
N ALA A 150 -7.38 -3.98 3.91
CA ALA A 150 -8.13 -3.23 2.90
C ALA A 150 -9.20 -4.07 2.19
N SER A 151 -8.87 -5.32 1.88
CA SER A 151 -9.81 -6.25 1.24
C SER A 151 -10.97 -6.61 2.18
N ALA A 152 -10.69 -6.86 3.47
CA ALA A 152 -11.71 -7.23 4.46
C ALA A 152 -12.72 -6.11 4.74
N TYR A 153 -12.32 -4.85 4.56
CA TYR A 153 -13.18 -3.66 4.70
C TYR A 153 -13.92 -3.29 3.41
N SER A 154 -13.75 -4.05 2.32
CA SER A 154 -14.50 -3.80 1.09
C SER A 154 -15.99 -4.12 1.28
N GLU A 155 -16.83 -3.50 0.45
CA GLU A 155 -18.29 -3.62 0.55
C GLU A 155 -18.74 -5.09 0.45
N HIS A 156 -19.64 -5.54 1.34
CA HIS A 156 -20.18 -6.90 1.41
C HIS A 156 -19.24 -8.02 1.89
N GLU A 157 -18.12 -7.68 2.53
CA GLU A 157 -17.13 -8.67 3.00
C GLU A 157 -17.28 -8.98 4.50
N PHE A 158 -16.20 -9.05 5.28
CA PHE A 158 -16.21 -9.58 6.64
C PHE A 158 -17.19 -8.83 7.56
N TYR A 159 -17.31 -7.51 7.41
CA TYR A 159 -18.22 -6.70 8.23
C TYR A 159 -19.69 -6.98 7.96
N SER A 160 -20.07 -7.44 6.76
CA SER A 160 -21.46 -7.85 6.49
C SER A 160 -21.87 -9.08 7.29
N TYR A 161 -20.93 -9.96 7.66
CA TYR A 161 -21.20 -11.04 8.62
C TYR A 161 -21.51 -10.47 10.01
N TYR A 162 -20.72 -9.52 10.49
CA TYR A 162 -20.89 -8.91 11.83
C TYR A 162 -22.12 -8.00 11.93
N GLU A 163 -22.54 -7.41 10.83
CA GLU A 163 -23.78 -6.64 10.72
C GLU A 163 -25.02 -7.52 10.55
N GLY A 164 -24.86 -8.85 10.45
CA GLY A 164 -25.94 -9.80 10.26
C GLY A 164 -26.58 -9.76 8.87
N GLN A 165 -25.87 -9.20 7.88
CA GLN A 165 -26.33 -9.07 6.50
C GLN A 165 -26.05 -10.32 5.66
N CYS A 166 -25.14 -11.19 6.10
CA CYS A 166 -24.86 -12.48 5.49
C CYS A 166 -24.30 -13.52 6.47
N ASP A 167 -24.28 -14.78 6.05
CA ASP A 167 -23.73 -15.89 6.82
C ASP A 167 -22.21 -15.99 6.69
N SER A 168 -21.63 -17.13 7.10
CA SER A 168 -20.18 -17.35 7.05
C SER A 168 -19.57 -17.30 5.65
N ASN A 169 -20.36 -17.25 4.58
CA ASN A 169 -19.82 -17.11 3.22
C ASN A 169 -19.10 -15.76 3.04
N CYS A 170 -19.54 -14.69 3.71
CA CYS A 170 -18.86 -13.39 3.70
C CYS A 170 -17.56 -13.36 4.50
N LEU A 171 -17.26 -14.42 5.26
CA LEU A 171 -15.95 -14.57 5.89
C LEU A 171 -14.90 -15.07 4.89
N THR A 172 -15.25 -15.21 3.61
CA THR A 172 -14.32 -15.40 2.50
C THR A 172 -14.46 -14.25 1.51
N SER A 173 -13.39 -13.49 1.30
CA SER A 173 -13.36 -12.27 0.51
C SER A 173 -12.35 -12.37 -0.62
N ILE A 174 -12.57 -11.61 -1.70
CA ILE A 174 -11.59 -11.44 -2.79
C ILE A 174 -10.44 -10.56 -2.30
N ILE A 175 -9.21 -10.93 -2.66
CA ILE A 175 -8.04 -10.08 -2.36
C ILE A 175 -7.93 -8.98 -3.42
N TYR A 176 -8.07 -7.72 -2.99
CA TYR A 176 -8.02 -6.55 -3.85
C TYR A 176 -6.64 -5.88 -3.79
N THR A 177 -5.80 -6.12 -4.80
CA THR A 177 -4.45 -5.52 -4.85
C THR A 177 -4.38 -4.20 -5.61
N GLN A 178 -5.46 -3.84 -6.31
CA GLN A 178 -5.52 -2.66 -7.19
C GLN A 178 -6.35 -1.51 -6.60
N ILE A 179 -7.00 -1.76 -5.46
CA ILE A 179 -7.83 -0.75 -4.80
C ILE A 179 -6.93 0.12 -3.94
N PRO A 180 -7.07 1.44 -3.99
CA PRO A 180 -6.36 2.32 -3.09
C PRO A 180 -6.69 2.07 -1.61
N LEU A 181 -5.72 2.30 -0.73
CA LEU A 181 -5.93 2.13 0.70
C LEU A 181 -6.72 3.30 1.27
N GLY A 182 -7.81 3.00 1.98
CA GLY A 182 -8.58 3.98 2.72
C GLY A 182 -8.10 4.19 4.16
N TYR A 183 -8.89 4.96 4.91
CA TYR A 183 -8.67 5.23 6.33
C TYR A 183 -8.46 3.96 7.16
N THR A 184 -9.24 2.91 6.90
CA THR A 184 -9.21 1.61 7.61
C THR A 184 -8.00 0.75 7.25
N ALA A 185 -7.19 1.14 6.27
CA ALA A 185 -6.03 0.38 5.81
C ALA A 185 -4.76 1.26 5.73
N SER A 186 -4.70 2.28 6.58
CA SER A 186 -3.53 3.15 6.76
C SER A 186 -3.07 3.90 5.50
N GLY A 187 -3.98 4.26 4.59
CA GLY A 187 -3.63 4.88 3.31
C GLY A 187 -2.74 6.12 3.46
N LYS A 188 -3.11 7.06 4.33
CA LYS A 188 -2.32 8.28 4.56
C LYS A 188 -0.94 7.98 5.14
N ALA A 189 -0.82 6.98 6.02
CA ALA A 189 0.47 6.61 6.57
C ALA A 189 1.40 5.97 5.55
N VAL A 190 0.86 5.18 4.61
CA VAL A 190 1.65 4.66 3.49
C VAL A 190 2.24 5.83 2.70
N ASP A 191 1.43 6.83 2.34
CA ASP A 191 1.88 7.99 1.57
C ASP A 191 2.95 8.79 2.33
N VAL A 192 2.68 9.10 3.60
CA VAL A 192 3.60 9.87 4.44
C VAL A 192 4.94 9.14 4.61
N LEU A 193 4.92 7.87 5.00
CA LEU A 193 6.15 7.13 5.28
C LEU A 193 6.91 6.81 3.99
N GLN A 194 6.23 6.50 2.89
CA GLN A 194 6.88 6.32 1.60
C GLN A 194 7.56 7.62 1.12
N SER A 195 6.94 8.78 1.31
CA SER A 195 7.55 10.07 0.97
C SER A 195 8.84 10.35 1.74
N LEU A 196 8.93 9.86 2.98
CA LEU A 196 10.10 9.95 3.86
C LEU A 196 11.20 8.93 3.55
N GLY A 197 11.00 8.07 2.55
CA GLY A 197 12.01 7.12 2.07
C GLY A 197 12.01 5.76 2.75
N TYR A 198 10.96 5.42 3.50
CA TYR A 198 10.81 4.07 4.03
C TYR A 198 10.56 3.08 2.89
N TYR A 199 11.17 1.88 2.98
CA TYR A 199 10.85 0.80 2.05
C TYR A 199 9.42 0.31 2.29
N THR A 200 8.81 -0.24 1.25
CA THR A 200 7.43 -0.75 1.33
C THR A 200 7.38 -2.22 0.93
N LEU A 201 6.58 -2.99 1.65
CA LEU A 201 6.18 -4.35 1.30
C LEU A 201 4.68 -4.48 1.57
N THR A 202 3.96 -5.28 0.79
CA THR A 202 2.60 -5.68 1.17
C THR A 202 2.64 -6.86 2.14
N ASP A 203 1.62 -6.99 2.96
CA ASP A 203 1.34 -8.20 3.74
C ASP A 203 1.32 -9.48 2.86
N ILE A 204 0.85 -9.38 1.61
CA ILE A 204 0.98 -10.46 0.62
C ILE A 204 2.44 -10.84 0.35
N ASN A 205 3.37 -9.88 0.26
CA ASN A 205 4.79 -10.18 0.10
C ASN A 205 5.33 -10.94 1.32
N VAL A 206 4.87 -10.56 2.51
CA VAL A 206 5.28 -11.17 3.78
C VAL A 206 4.69 -12.58 3.94
N ASP A 207 3.41 -12.84 3.63
CA ASP A 207 2.87 -14.22 3.70
C ASP A 207 3.58 -15.16 2.72
N LYS A 208 3.81 -14.70 1.48
CA LYS A 208 4.50 -15.50 0.46
C LYS A 208 5.96 -15.79 0.81
N ASN A 209 6.64 -14.84 1.44
CA ASN A 209 8.04 -14.97 1.83
C ASN A 209 8.32 -14.26 3.17
N PRO A 210 8.01 -14.89 4.31
CA PRO A 210 8.12 -14.22 5.62
C PRO A 210 9.57 -13.84 5.98
N GLY A 211 10.55 -14.58 5.45
CA GLY A 211 11.98 -14.28 5.62
C GLY A 211 12.43 -12.97 4.97
N ILE A 212 11.61 -12.33 4.12
CA ILE A 212 11.94 -11.03 3.52
C ILE A 212 12.16 -9.94 4.58
N LEU A 213 11.50 -10.04 5.74
CA LEU A 213 11.65 -9.07 6.82
C LEU A 213 13.06 -9.02 7.40
N LEU A 214 13.83 -10.12 7.31
CA LEU A 214 15.22 -10.19 7.80
C LEU A 214 16.20 -9.29 7.03
N GLN A 215 15.77 -8.71 5.91
CA GLN A 215 16.58 -7.77 5.11
C GLN A 215 16.53 -6.35 5.66
N TYR A 216 15.68 -6.09 6.65
CA TYR A 216 15.43 -4.77 7.21
C TYR A 216 15.85 -4.74 8.68
N ASP A 217 16.42 -3.62 9.11
CA ASP A 217 16.81 -3.41 10.51
C ASP A 217 15.60 -3.08 11.39
N LYS A 218 14.53 -2.54 10.80
CA LYS A 218 13.29 -2.17 11.47
C LYS A 218 12.07 -2.46 10.60
N VAL A 219 11.06 -3.05 11.21
CA VAL A 219 9.75 -3.29 10.60
C VAL A 219 8.72 -2.36 11.25
N ILE A 220 7.91 -1.71 10.44
CA ILE A 220 6.79 -0.86 10.89
C ILE A 220 5.50 -1.52 10.41
N VAL A 221 4.68 -1.94 11.37
CA VAL A 221 3.37 -2.56 11.12
C VAL A 221 2.33 -1.45 11.15
N LEU A 222 1.53 -1.35 10.09
CA LEU A 222 0.44 -0.38 9.99
C LEU A 222 -0.85 -1.03 10.54
N HIS A 223 -2.04 -0.66 10.04
CA HIS A 223 -3.29 -1.31 10.42
C HIS A 223 -3.44 -2.69 9.75
N ASN A 224 -2.45 -3.56 9.93
CA ASN A 224 -2.47 -4.96 9.51
C ASN A 224 -3.35 -5.77 10.48
N GLU A 225 -4.64 -5.48 10.51
CA GLU A 225 -5.62 -6.11 11.39
C GLU A 225 -5.78 -7.59 11.07
N TYR A 226 -5.95 -7.90 9.78
CA TYR A 226 -6.08 -9.26 9.27
C TYR A 226 -4.76 -9.74 8.69
N VAL A 227 -4.18 -10.80 9.28
CA VAL A 227 -2.91 -11.39 8.85
C VAL A 227 -2.96 -12.92 8.89
N THR A 228 -2.07 -13.56 8.14
CA THR A 228 -1.86 -15.01 8.23
C THR A 228 -1.00 -15.38 9.44
N GLN A 229 -0.96 -16.69 9.79
CA GLN A 229 -0.04 -17.18 10.82
C GLN A 229 1.43 -16.92 10.48
N LYS A 230 1.79 -17.04 9.20
CA LYS A 230 3.18 -16.86 8.77
C LYS A 230 3.65 -15.42 8.97
N GLU A 231 2.78 -14.46 8.64
CA GLU A 231 3.05 -13.04 8.87
C GLU A 231 3.13 -12.72 10.36
N PHE A 232 2.17 -13.22 11.15
CA PHE A 232 2.19 -13.06 12.60
C PHE A 232 3.51 -13.54 13.19
N ASP A 233 3.96 -14.74 12.83
CA ASP A 233 5.21 -15.32 13.31
C ASP A 233 6.41 -14.49 12.87
N ALA A 234 6.48 -14.08 11.60
CA ALA A 234 7.60 -13.28 11.10
C ALA A 234 7.68 -11.87 11.71
N ILE A 235 6.54 -11.22 11.89
CA ILE A 235 6.46 -9.89 12.52
C ILE A 235 6.85 -10.00 14.00
N THR A 236 6.25 -10.93 14.75
CA THR A 236 6.46 -11.03 16.21
C THR A 236 7.83 -11.61 16.60
N THR A 237 8.54 -12.25 15.68
CA THR A 237 9.91 -12.72 15.88
C THR A 237 10.98 -11.74 15.40
N HIS A 238 10.62 -10.75 14.58
CA HIS A 238 11.54 -9.70 14.15
C HIS A 238 11.99 -8.85 15.36
N PRO A 239 13.29 -8.58 15.57
CA PRO A 239 13.81 -8.03 16.83
C PRO A 239 13.48 -6.55 17.06
N HIS A 240 13.16 -5.80 16.00
CA HIS A 240 12.88 -4.36 16.07
C HIS A 240 11.60 -4.04 15.28
N VAL A 241 10.48 -3.92 15.99
CA VAL A 241 9.17 -3.65 15.39
C VAL A 241 8.51 -2.41 15.99
N VAL A 242 7.95 -1.56 15.14
CA VAL A 242 7.05 -0.47 15.53
C VAL A 242 5.65 -0.86 15.08
N TYR A 243 4.77 -1.18 16.02
CA TYR A 243 3.34 -1.35 15.75
C TYR A 243 2.70 0.03 15.79
N LEU A 244 2.59 0.66 14.61
CA LEU A 244 2.20 2.06 14.49
C LEU A 244 0.69 2.25 14.64
N TYR A 245 -0.11 1.22 14.37
CA TYR A 245 -1.56 1.26 14.53
C TYR A 245 -1.99 0.26 15.62
N PRO A 246 -2.96 0.63 16.46
CA PRO A 246 -3.63 -0.33 17.31
C PRO A 246 -4.45 -1.32 16.48
N ASN A 247 -4.89 -2.41 17.10
CA ASN A 247 -5.69 -3.45 16.44
C ASN A 247 -4.95 -4.19 15.29
N ALA A 248 -3.64 -3.99 15.14
CA ALA A 248 -2.81 -4.83 14.29
C ALA A 248 -2.72 -6.26 14.86
N LEU A 249 -2.59 -7.26 13.97
CA LEU A 249 -2.48 -8.68 14.32
C LEU A 249 -3.69 -9.21 15.11
N TYR A 250 -4.89 -8.77 14.75
CA TYR A 250 -6.12 -9.08 15.47
C TYR A 250 -6.90 -10.23 14.85
N GLY A 251 -7.15 -10.20 13.54
CA GLY A 251 -7.82 -11.26 12.78
C GLY A 251 -6.82 -12.24 12.16
N LYS A 252 -6.99 -13.54 12.42
CA LYS A 252 -6.25 -14.59 11.73
C LYS A 252 -6.98 -15.04 10.49
N ILE A 253 -6.32 -14.94 9.34
CA ILE A 253 -6.86 -15.38 8.05
C ILE A 253 -6.06 -16.55 7.45
N SER A 254 -6.67 -17.23 6.48
CA SER A 254 -6.00 -18.11 5.51
C SER A 254 -6.15 -17.55 4.11
N VAL A 255 -5.18 -17.80 3.23
CA VAL A 255 -5.17 -17.25 1.87
C VAL A 255 -5.09 -18.38 0.84
N ASP A 256 -5.93 -18.30 -0.19
CA ASP A 256 -5.84 -19.12 -1.41
C ASP A 256 -5.47 -18.21 -2.59
N TYR A 257 -4.20 -18.25 -2.98
CA TYR A 257 -3.69 -17.46 -4.10
C TYR A 257 -4.14 -17.94 -5.48
N ASN A 258 -4.61 -19.20 -5.61
CA ASN A 258 -5.14 -19.68 -6.89
C ASN A 258 -6.57 -19.16 -7.09
N ALA A 259 -7.36 -19.11 -6.01
CA ALA A 259 -8.70 -18.54 -6.01
C ALA A 259 -8.72 -17.00 -5.88
N ASN A 260 -7.58 -16.39 -5.52
CA ASN A 260 -7.47 -14.98 -5.16
C ASN A 260 -8.42 -14.59 -4.00
N THR A 261 -8.51 -15.45 -3.00
CA THR A 261 -9.38 -15.24 -1.84
C THR A 261 -8.63 -15.34 -0.52
N MET A 262 -9.19 -14.71 0.50
CA MET A 262 -8.80 -14.87 1.89
C MET A 262 -10.02 -15.20 2.74
N THR A 263 -9.82 -15.98 3.80
CA THR A 263 -10.89 -16.43 4.69
C THR A 263 -10.54 -16.15 6.14
N LEU A 264 -11.47 -15.58 6.91
CA LEU A 264 -11.33 -15.44 8.36
C LEU A 264 -11.33 -16.83 9.01
N VAL A 265 -10.26 -17.13 9.73
CA VAL A 265 -10.11 -18.39 10.46
C VAL A 265 -10.46 -18.18 11.94
N ARG A 266 -10.05 -17.04 12.52
CA ARG A 266 -10.19 -16.79 13.96
C ARG A 266 -10.05 -15.30 14.31
N GLY A 267 -10.78 -14.82 15.31
CA GLY A 267 -10.80 -13.43 15.76
C GLY A 267 -12.17 -12.80 15.58
N HIS A 268 -12.38 -11.59 16.10
CA HIS A 268 -13.68 -10.90 16.04
C HIS A 268 -14.86 -11.80 16.43
N ASN A 269 -14.77 -12.49 17.56
CA ASN A 269 -15.85 -13.35 18.06
C ASN A 269 -16.16 -14.55 17.12
N TYR A 270 -15.21 -14.95 16.27
CA TYR A 270 -15.31 -16.10 15.37
C TYR A 270 -14.14 -17.09 15.58
N PRO A 271 -14.38 -18.42 15.48
CA PRO A 271 -15.68 -19.08 15.34
C PRO A 271 -16.48 -19.16 16.65
N ASP A 272 -15.84 -18.78 17.77
CA ASP A 272 -16.45 -18.74 19.10
C ASP A 272 -16.54 -17.28 19.57
N LEU A 273 -17.67 -16.91 20.16
CA LEU A 273 -17.97 -15.55 20.60
C LEU A 273 -17.02 -15.01 21.66
N THR A 274 -16.24 -15.86 22.32
CA THR A 274 -15.24 -15.47 23.32
C THR A 274 -13.88 -15.12 22.70
N ILE A 275 -13.65 -15.49 21.44
CA ILE A 275 -12.37 -15.29 20.76
C ILE A 275 -12.32 -13.89 20.17
N ARG A 276 -11.73 -12.96 20.91
CA ARG A 276 -11.50 -11.59 20.42
C ARG A 276 -10.34 -11.52 19.43
N ASN A 277 -9.15 -11.89 19.88
CA ASN A 277 -7.93 -11.91 19.07
C ASN A 277 -7.67 -13.30 18.48
N GLY A 278 -7.41 -13.36 17.17
CA GLY A 278 -7.17 -14.56 16.38
C GLY A 278 -5.90 -15.33 16.74
N PHE A 279 -4.97 -14.71 17.46
CA PHE A 279 -3.66 -15.25 17.81
C PHE A 279 -3.45 -15.42 19.32
N ASP A 280 -4.44 -15.06 20.14
CA ASP A 280 -4.28 -14.93 21.61
C ASP A 280 -3.07 -14.06 21.97
N TRP A 281 -2.83 -13.02 21.16
CA TRP A 281 -1.65 -12.20 21.33
C TRP A 281 -1.76 -11.38 22.62
N LYS A 282 -0.87 -11.64 23.58
CA LYS A 282 -0.91 -11.01 24.91
C LYS A 282 -0.74 -9.48 24.91
N PHE A 283 -0.30 -8.92 23.78
CA PHE A 283 -0.12 -7.47 23.59
C PHE A 283 -1.21 -6.84 22.71
N ASP A 284 -2.34 -7.52 22.53
CA ASP A 284 -3.54 -6.94 21.92
C ASP A 284 -3.82 -5.56 22.52
N ASN A 285 -3.78 -4.54 21.65
CA ASN A 285 -3.98 -3.14 21.99
C ASN A 285 -5.20 -2.55 21.25
N SER A 286 -6.11 -3.40 20.75
CA SER A 286 -7.32 -3.03 19.98
C SER A 286 -8.19 -1.97 20.68
N GLN A 287 -8.22 -1.96 22.01
CA GLN A 287 -8.92 -0.93 22.81
C GLN A 287 -8.53 0.53 22.48
N PHE A 288 -7.36 0.76 21.88
CA PHE A 288 -6.87 2.08 21.50
C PHE A 288 -7.27 2.53 20.08
N GLU A 289 -7.91 1.66 19.29
CA GLU A 289 -8.32 2.00 17.91
C GLU A 289 -9.31 3.17 17.83
N TYR A 290 -10.05 3.40 18.91
CA TYR A 290 -11.04 4.46 18.99
C TYR A 290 -10.46 5.83 19.38
N ASP A 291 -9.20 5.91 19.83
CA ASP A 291 -8.53 7.21 20.01
C ASP A 291 -8.00 7.72 18.67
N THR A 292 -8.91 8.28 17.88
CA THR A 292 -8.61 8.82 16.54
C THR A 292 -8.07 10.25 16.58
N GLN A 293 -8.14 10.93 17.73
CA GLN A 293 -7.56 12.25 17.92
C GLN A 293 -6.05 12.15 18.11
N CYS A 294 -5.60 11.09 18.81
CA CYS A 294 -4.19 10.73 18.94
C CYS A 294 -3.31 11.90 19.47
N SER A 295 -3.91 12.81 20.25
CA SER A 295 -3.28 14.05 20.72
C SER A 295 -2.25 13.83 21.82
N ASN A 296 -2.41 12.76 22.62
CA ASN A 296 -1.57 12.44 23.78
C ASN A 296 -0.91 11.07 23.64
N TRP A 297 -0.55 10.74 22.40
CA TRP A 297 0.04 9.46 22.02
C TRP A 297 1.27 9.07 22.85
N LYS A 298 1.42 7.77 23.09
CA LYS A 298 2.59 7.17 23.72
C LYS A 298 2.92 5.83 23.06
N PHE A 299 4.19 5.46 23.17
CA PHE A 299 4.64 4.12 22.83
C PHE A 299 4.74 3.26 24.08
N HIS A 300 4.16 2.05 24.01
CA HIS A 300 4.28 1.01 25.00
C HIS A 300 5.25 -0.07 24.52
N ASN A 301 6.10 -0.57 25.42
CA ASN A 301 7.05 -1.62 25.06
C ASN A 301 6.35 -2.98 24.97
N VAL A 302 6.73 -3.76 23.97
CA VAL A 302 6.41 -5.18 23.82
C VAL A 302 7.69 -5.99 23.67
N THR A 303 7.59 -7.32 23.61
CA THR A 303 8.78 -8.21 23.62
C THR A 303 9.82 -7.84 22.56
N ASN A 304 9.38 -7.46 21.36
CA ASN A 304 10.22 -7.25 20.19
C ASN A 304 10.09 -5.83 19.59
N GLY A 305 9.50 -4.90 20.33
CA GLY A 305 9.00 -3.67 19.71
C GLY A 305 8.39 -2.64 20.64
N ILE A 306 7.80 -1.63 20.01
CA ILE A 306 6.95 -0.62 20.62
C ILE A 306 5.59 -0.57 19.92
N MET A 307 4.52 -0.26 20.65
CA MET A 307 3.17 -0.12 20.12
C MET A 307 2.59 1.26 20.43
N LEU A 308 2.00 1.91 19.43
CA LEU A 308 1.27 3.17 19.62
C LEU A 308 -0.08 2.92 20.31
N ASP A 309 -0.53 3.83 21.16
CA ASP A 309 -1.81 3.76 21.89
C ASP A 309 -2.91 4.69 21.37
N CYS A 310 -2.87 5.01 20.08
CA CYS A 310 -3.94 5.73 19.38
C CYS A 310 -3.88 5.47 17.88
N TYR A 311 -4.96 5.80 17.17
CA TYR A 311 -5.10 5.62 15.73
C TYR A 311 -4.63 6.88 14.98
N PRO A 312 -3.46 6.89 14.32
CA PRO A 312 -2.79 8.12 13.91
C PRO A 312 -3.21 8.65 12.52
N GLU A 313 -4.09 7.97 11.79
CA GLU A 313 -4.32 8.15 10.35
C GLU A 313 -4.53 9.59 9.89
N ASN A 314 -5.33 10.37 10.63
CA ASN A 314 -5.64 11.76 10.27
C ASN A 314 -4.63 12.79 10.80
N HIS A 315 -3.63 12.36 11.57
CA HIS A 315 -2.72 13.25 12.28
C HIS A 315 -1.25 12.99 11.99
N LEU A 316 -0.91 11.83 11.40
CA LEU A 316 0.47 11.41 11.18
C LEU A 316 1.27 12.41 10.34
N GLU A 317 0.68 12.94 9.26
CA GLU A 317 1.33 13.89 8.35
C GLU A 317 1.83 15.16 9.05
N ASN A 318 1.10 15.64 10.07
CA ASN A 318 1.39 16.90 10.77
C ASN A 318 2.11 16.65 12.10
N ASN A 319 2.27 15.39 12.52
CA ASN A 319 2.87 15.02 13.80
C ASN A 319 4.36 14.68 13.63
N VAL A 320 5.18 15.72 13.40
CA VAL A 320 6.64 15.59 13.23
C VAL A 320 7.30 14.89 14.42
N LYS A 321 6.77 15.10 15.64
CA LYS A 321 7.28 14.43 16.85
C LYS A 321 7.10 12.92 16.80
N LEU A 322 5.93 12.45 16.37
CA LEU A 322 5.65 11.03 16.18
C LEU A 322 6.51 10.46 15.05
N LEU A 323 6.59 11.14 13.90
CA LEU A 323 7.43 10.72 12.77
C LEU A 323 8.91 10.59 13.17
N LYS A 324 9.42 11.53 13.97
CA LYS A 324 10.77 11.49 14.52
C LYS A 324 10.96 10.36 15.53
N ALA A 325 9.95 10.06 16.35
CA ALA A 325 9.98 8.93 17.28
C ALA A 325 10.04 7.59 16.51
N ILE A 326 9.23 7.45 15.45
CA ILE A 326 9.26 6.29 14.55
C ILE A 326 10.65 6.14 13.91
N LYS A 327 11.21 7.24 13.39
CA LYS A 327 12.57 7.24 12.79
C LYS A 327 13.64 6.76 13.77
N ASN A 328 13.62 7.27 15.00
CA ASN A 328 14.71 7.10 15.96
C ASN A 328 14.70 5.78 16.76
N TYR A 329 13.60 5.04 16.75
CA TYR A 329 13.55 3.68 17.31
C TYR A 329 14.41 2.71 16.48
#